data_AF-A0A7C1XBX4-F1
#
_entry.id   AF-A0A7C1XBX4-F1
#
_cell.length_a   1.000
_cell.length_b   1.000
_cell.length_c   1.000
_cell.angle_alpha   90.00
_cell.angle_beta   90.00
_cell.angle_gamma   90.00
#
_symmetry.space_group_name_H-M   'P 1'
#
loop_
_entity.id
_entity.type
_entity.pdbx_description
1 polymer ?
#
loop_
_entity_poly.entity_id
_entity_poly.type
_entity_poly.pdbx_seq_one_letter_code
_entity_poly.pdbx_strand_id
1 'polypeptide(L)'
;RGGGGPTPSVYGHYSIVGRANIDLYDFAEEVYEVKVKTLDNIADYLGVKKKSERILIDASRVHEYWDDPAKRKNLIRYALDDVESTYGLAEKFLPFAIQLSNIVGLTLDQVGAASVGYRVEWHLMRAAYEFNELMPNRVERPYEPYKGGIVLKPSPGVHKNVAVLDFTSMYPNLMIKYNISPDTYVPPGETVDESEVNVAPEVGHAFRKSPPGFYRKVLERLLEARRQVREKMKGLDPASPEYKLLEERQRALKVVANATYGYCGWVGARWYKREVAEATTAWGRKTISETISLARRLGLTVIYGDTDSIFVRYEPEKVERLVKMVNESLNLDIKIDKVYVKVFFTEAKKRYCGLLEDGRIDVVGLEAVRGDWAEIAKDVQEKVVEIVLKEGDPAKAVNYVREVIRDLKTGKVQLGKLIIWKTLSKSLEEYEVEAAHVAAAKRLMEAGYKVLKGGKIGFVIVRGGGKLADKALPYVLLKDPSELDVEYYIWKQVIPAAMRILQYFGVKENQLLESPQSTLLDFFG
;
A
#
# COMPACT_ATOMS: atom_id res chain seq x y z
N ARG A 1 -34.71 22.54 -8.73
CA ARG A 1 -33.23 22.51 -8.55
C ARG A 1 -32.77 21.07 -8.72
N GLY A 2 -32.09 20.61 -9.77
CA GLY A 2 -31.72 21.20 -11.05
C GLY A 2 -31.38 20.03 -11.99
N GLY A 3 -31.92 20.03 -13.21
CA GLY A 3 -31.70 18.98 -14.23
C GLY A 3 -30.34 19.08 -14.93
N GLY A 4 -29.29 19.45 -14.19
CA GLY A 4 -27.92 19.40 -14.71
C GLY A 4 -27.44 17.96 -14.76
N GLY A 5 -26.79 17.57 -15.86
CA GLY A 5 -26.11 16.27 -15.95
C GLY A 5 -24.95 16.16 -14.94
N PRO A 6 -24.30 14.98 -14.84
CA PRO A 6 -23.14 14.80 -13.96
C PRO A 6 -22.06 15.85 -14.23
N THR A 7 -21.53 16.49 -13.18
CA THR A 7 -20.47 17.50 -13.32
C THR A 7 -19.21 17.08 -12.57
N PRO A 8 -18.01 17.22 -13.18
CA PRO A 8 -16.75 17.12 -12.45
C PRO A 8 -16.71 18.11 -11.29
N SER A 9 -16.16 17.69 -10.15
CA SER A 9 -16.16 18.46 -8.90
C SER A 9 -14.83 18.25 -8.15
N VAL A 10 -14.77 18.65 -6.89
CA VAL A 10 -13.57 18.57 -6.03
C VAL A 10 -12.99 17.17 -6.00
N TYR A 11 -11.67 17.04 -5.89
CA TYR A 11 -10.97 15.74 -5.88
C TYR A 11 -11.14 14.90 -7.17
N GLY A 12 -11.77 15.44 -8.22
CA GLY A 12 -12.01 14.73 -9.48
C GLY A 12 -13.27 13.86 -9.50
N HIS A 13 -14.06 13.82 -8.42
CA HIS A 13 -15.33 13.08 -8.42
C HIS A 13 -16.37 13.75 -9.34
N TYR A 14 -17.34 12.96 -9.79
CA TYR A 14 -18.49 13.47 -10.53
C TYR A 14 -19.70 13.58 -9.61
N SER A 15 -20.23 14.80 -9.47
CA SER A 15 -21.42 15.06 -8.67
C SER A 15 -22.69 14.76 -9.47
N ILE A 16 -23.62 14.03 -8.85
CA ILE A 16 -24.98 13.80 -9.35
C ILE A 16 -25.94 14.32 -8.29
N VAL A 17 -26.47 15.52 -8.49
CA VAL A 17 -27.25 16.22 -7.46
C VAL A 17 -28.42 15.35 -6.96
N GLY A 18 -28.48 15.16 -5.64
CA GLY A 18 -29.50 14.33 -4.97
C GLY A 18 -29.17 12.85 -4.88
N ARG A 19 -28.01 12.40 -5.38
CA ARG A 19 -27.53 11.01 -5.29
C ARG A 19 -26.05 10.98 -4.90
N ALA A 20 -25.63 9.96 -4.17
CA ALA A 20 -24.20 9.72 -3.94
C ALA A 20 -23.65 8.91 -5.11
N ASN A 21 -22.85 9.54 -5.96
CA ASN A 21 -22.08 8.85 -6.99
C ASN A 21 -20.76 8.37 -6.37
N ILE A 22 -20.59 7.06 -6.27
CA ILE A 22 -19.48 6.45 -5.52
C ILE A 22 -18.67 5.62 -6.48
N ASP A 23 -17.42 6.03 -6.72
CA ASP A 23 -16.47 5.21 -7.45
C ASP A 23 -15.84 4.19 -6.48
N LEU A 24 -16.13 2.90 -6.70
CA LEU A 24 -15.59 1.83 -5.86
C LEU A 24 -14.08 1.68 -6.01
N TYR A 25 -13.51 2.20 -7.10
CA TYR A 25 -12.07 2.16 -7.34
C TYR A 25 -11.31 2.92 -6.24
N ASP A 26 -11.85 4.06 -5.77
CA ASP A 26 -11.27 4.85 -4.68
C ASP A 26 -11.05 4.03 -3.40
N PHE A 27 -11.94 3.06 -3.12
CA PHE A 27 -11.83 2.16 -1.96
C PHE A 27 -11.01 0.91 -2.28
N ALA A 28 -11.10 0.40 -3.52
CA ALA A 28 -10.32 -0.74 -3.97
C ALA A 28 -8.81 -0.44 -3.95
N GLU A 29 -8.39 0.80 -4.20
CA GLU A 29 -6.99 1.21 -4.11
C GLU A 29 -6.40 1.00 -2.71
N GLU A 30 -7.22 1.10 -1.65
CA GLU A 30 -6.83 0.88 -0.25
C GLU A 30 -6.72 -0.61 0.14
N VAL A 31 -7.09 -1.55 -0.73
CA VAL A 31 -6.94 -3.00 -0.49
C VAL A 31 -5.51 -3.46 -0.82
N TYR A 32 -4.54 -3.10 0.01
CA TYR A 32 -3.10 -3.25 -0.28
C TYR A 32 -2.61 -4.68 -0.57
N GLU A 33 -3.40 -5.69 -0.19
CA GLU A 33 -3.16 -7.10 -0.48
C GLU A 33 -3.34 -7.40 -1.97
N VAL A 34 -4.30 -6.76 -2.64
CA VAL A 34 -4.51 -6.90 -4.08
C VAL A 34 -3.64 -5.88 -4.81
N LYS A 35 -2.62 -6.36 -5.51
CA LYS A 35 -1.64 -5.51 -6.19
C LYS A 35 -2.18 -4.90 -7.49
N VAL A 36 -2.91 -5.69 -8.27
CA VAL A 36 -3.54 -5.24 -9.51
C VAL A 36 -5.02 -5.01 -9.28
N LYS A 37 -5.39 -3.73 -9.31
CA LYS A 37 -6.72 -3.21 -8.99
C LYS A 37 -7.72 -3.35 -10.14
N THR A 38 -7.71 -4.48 -10.84
CA THR A 38 -8.76 -4.77 -11.82
C THR A 38 -10.02 -5.26 -11.09
N LEU A 39 -11.17 -5.07 -11.73
CA LEU A 39 -12.47 -5.44 -11.17
C LEU A 39 -12.50 -6.95 -10.82
N ASP A 40 -12.01 -7.80 -11.72
CA ASP A 40 -11.96 -9.25 -11.55
C ASP A 40 -11.07 -9.69 -10.38
N ASN A 41 -9.89 -9.07 -10.21
CA ASN A 41 -8.99 -9.42 -9.11
C ASN A 41 -9.54 -9.00 -7.74
N ILE A 42 -10.13 -7.80 -7.66
CA ILE A 42 -10.73 -7.30 -6.41
C ILE A 42 -11.98 -8.11 -6.07
N ALA A 43 -12.81 -8.45 -7.05
CA ALA A 43 -13.99 -9.28 -6.86
C ALA A 43 -13.64 -10.71 -6.41
N ASP A 44 -12.59 -11.31 -6.96
CA ASP A 44 -12.11 -12.64 -6.55
C ASP A 44 -11.56 -12.60 -5.12
N TYR A 45 -10.69 -11.63 -4.82
CA TYR A 45 -10.09 -11.46 -3.50
C TYR A 45 -11.12 -11.26 -2.38
N LEU A 46 -12.16 -10.48 -2.63
CA LEU A 46 -13.24 -10.22 -1.66
C LEU A 46 -14.34 -11.31 -1.67
N GLY A 47 -14.15 -12.37 -2.45
CA GLY A 47 -15.07 -13.50 -2.53
C GLY A 47 -16.43 -13.14 -3.14
N VAL A 48 -16.49 -12.10 -3.97
CA VAL A 48 -17.71 -11.67 -4.68
C VAL A 48 -17.95 -12.54 -5.90
N LYS A 49 -16.92 -12.79 -6.71
CA LYS A 49 -17.01 -13.65 -7.90
C LYS A 49 -15.63 -14.17 -8.27
N LYS A 50 -15.47 -15.50 -8.35
CA LYS A 50 -14.18 -16.10 -8.67
C LYS A 50 -13.77 -15.79 -10.09
N LYS A 51 -12.49 -15.50 -10.31
CA LYS A 51 -11.95 -15.19 -11.64
C LYS A 51 -12.15 -16.35 -12.63
N SER A 52 -12.08 -17.60 -12.17
CA SER A 52 -12.31 -18.79 -12.98
C SER A 52 -13.75 -18.96 -13.47
N GLU A 53 -14.71 -18.28 -12.86
CA GLU A 53 -16.13 -18.34 -13.19
C GLU A 53 -16.57 -17.18 -14.10
N ARG A 54 -15.62 -16.30 -14.46
CA ARG A 54 -15.87 -15.13 -15.31
C ARG A 54 -15.50 -15.42 -16.76
N ILE A 55 -16.23 -14.81 -17.68
CA ILE A 55 -15.68 -14.55 -19.02
C ILE A 55 -14.70 -13.39 -18.89
N LEU A 56 -13.47 -13.58 -19.35
CA LEU A 56 -12.45 -12.53 -19.41
C LEU A 56 -12.20 -12.15 -20.87
N ILE A 57 -12.35 -10.86 -21.17
CA ILE A 57 -12.05 -10.29 -22.48
C ILE A 57 -10.93 -9.27 -22.29
N ASP A 58 -9.90 -9.35 -23.12
CA ASP A 58 -8.86 -8.32 -23.16
C ASP A 58 -9.47 -7.00 -23.63
N ALA A 59 -9.30 -5.93 -22.86
CA ALA A 59 -9.86 -4.61 -23.14
C ALA A 59 -9.49 -4.09 -24.56
N SER A 60 -8.29 -4.43 -25.05
CA SER A 60 -7.85 -4.04 -26.40
C SER A 60 -8.63 -4.72 -27.53
N ARG A 61 -9.28 -5.85 -27.22
CA ARG A 61 -9.95 -6.72 -28.22
C ARG A 61 -11.46 -6.68 -28.14
N VAL A 62 -12.04 -5.82 -27.29
CA VAL A 62 -13.51 -5.70 -27.14
C VAL A 62 -14.19 -5.43 -28.48
N HIS A 63 -13.58 -4.61 -29.35
CA HIS A 63 -14.09 -4.33 -30.69
C HIS A 63 -14.25 -5.60 -31.54
N GLU A 64 -13.32 -6.55 -31.47
CA GLU A 64 -13.41 -7.83 -32.20
C GLU A 64 -14.64 -8.65 -31.77
N TYR A 65 -15.04 -8.56 -30.50
CA TYR A 65 -16.23 -9.25 -29.99
C TYR A 65 -17.52 -8.53 -30.35
N TRP A 66 -17.46 -7.22 -30.58
CA TRP A 66 -18.57 -6.41 -31.06
C TRP A 66 -18.80 -6.62 -32.56
N ASP A 67 -17.74 -6.65 -33.35
CA ASP A 67 -17.83 -6.74 -34.81
C ASP A 67 -18.24 -8.15 -35.28
N ASP A 68 -17.87 -9.19 -34.53
CA ASP A 68 -18.24 -10.58 -34.80
C ASP A 68 -19.55 -10.99 -34.10
N PRO A 69 -20.66 -11.20 -34.82
CA PRO A 69 -21.94 -11.57 -34.23
C PRO A 69 -21.90 -12.86 -33.39
N ALA A 70 -21.00 -13.80 -33.70
CA ALA A 70 -20.88 -15.05 -32.94
C ALA A 70 -20.26 -14.82 -31.54
N LYS A 71 -19.38 -13.82 -31.40
CA LYS A 71 -18.71 -13.47 -30.15
C LYS A 71 -19.51 -12.53 -29.25
N ARG A 72 -20.52 -11.83 -29.78
CA ARG A 72 -21.35 -10.87 -29.02
C ARG A 72 -21.99 -11.47 -27.77
N LYS A 73 -22.34 -12.76 -27.79
CA LYS A 73 -22.89 -13.46 -26.60
C LYS A 73 -21.88 -13.45 -25.44
N ASN A 74 -20.61 -13.67 -25.73
CA ASN A 74 -19.54 -13.63 -24.73
C ASN A 74 -19.32 -12.20 -24.22
N LEU A 75 -19.44 -11.19 -25.09
CA LEU A 75 -19.35 -9.78 -24.69
C LEU A 75 -20.49 -9.37 -23.75
N ILE A 76 -21.72 -9.79 -24.04
CA ILE A 76 -22.88 -9.56 -23.14
C ILE A 76 -22.63 -10.20 -21.78
N ARG A 77 -22.18 -11.46 -21.77
CA ARG A 77 -21.91 -12.16 -20.51
C ARG A 77 -20.75 -11.52 -19.73
N TYR A 78 -19.69 -11.08 -20.41
CA TYR A 78 -18.60 -10.29 -19.82
C TYR A 78 -19.14 -9.02 -19.13
N ALA A 79 -19.99 -8.24 -19.81
CA ALA A 79 -20.57 -7.02 -19.24
C ALA A 79 -21.51 -7.31 -18.04
N LEU A 80 -22.25 -8.41 -18.09
CA LEU A 80 -23.06 -8.88 -16.96
C LEU A 80 -22.19 -9.27 -15.76
N ASP A 81 -21.10 -10.00 -16.00
CA ASP A 81 -20.15 -10.38 -14.94
C ASP A 81 -19.50 -9.15 -14.29
N ASP A 82 -19.26 -8.07 -15.05
CA ASP A 82 -18.75 -6.79 -14.55
C ASP A 82 -19.76 -6.07 -13.63
N VAL A 83 -21.03 -5.94 -14.05
CA VAL A 83 -22.05 -5.26 -13.21
C VAL A 83 -22.40 -6.06 -11.95
N GLU A 84 -22.50 -7.39 -12.05
CA GLU A 84 -22.73 -8.26 -10.88
C GLU A 84 -21.61 -8.11 -9.85
N SER A 85 -20.37 -8.03 -10.31
CA SER A 85 -19.22 -7.86 -9.42
C SER A 85 -19.11 -6.46 -8.85
N THR A 86 -19.42 -5.44 -9.66
CA THR A 86 -19.48 -4.05 -9.17
C THR A 86 -20.52 -3.93 -8.05
N TYR A 87 -21.71 -4.54 -8.22
CA TYR A 87 -22.74 -4.54 -7.20
C TYR A 87 -22.30 -5.29 -5.93
N GLY A 88 -21.78 -6.52 -6.06
CA GLY A 88 -21.31 -7.28 -4.90
C GLY A 88 -20.14 -6.62 -4.18
N LEU A 89 -19.27 -5.90 -4.89
CA LEU A 89 -18.22 -5.08 -4.27
C LEU A 89 -18.79 -3.86 -3.55
N ALA A 90 -19.85 -3.25 -4.06
CA ALA A 90 -20.55 -2.18 -3.36
C ALA A 90 -21.08 -2.66 -2.01
N GLU A 91 -21.64 -3.87 -1.93
CA GLU A 91 -22.09 -4.46 -0.66
C GLU A 91 -20.95 -4.66 0.35
N LYS A 92 -19.71 -4.81 -0.11
CA LYS A 92 -18.51 -4.89 0.75
C LYS A 92 -17.99 -3.51 1.16
N PHE A 93 -17.92 -2.56 0.23
CA PHE A 93 -17.26 -1.27 0.47
C PHE A 93 -18.18 -0.18 1.02
N LEU A 94 -19.45 -0.15 0.62
CA LEU A 94 -20.38 0.91 1.03
C LEU A 94 -20.58 1.00 2.55
N PRO A 95 -20.71 -0.11 3.31
CA PRO A 95 -20.85 -0.02 4.76
C PRO A 95 -19.68 0.75 5.42
N PHE A 96 -18.45 0.46 4.99
CA PHE A 96 -17.26 1.19 5.43
C PHE A 96 -17.28 2.66 5.00
N ALA A 97 -17.56 2.93 3.73
CA ALA A 97 -17.61 4.28 3.17
C ALA A 97 -18.61 5.18 3.92
N ILE A 98 -19.78 4.63 4.29
CA ILE A 98 -20.80 5.33 5.07
C ILE A 98 -20.30 5.65 6.48
N GLN A 99 -19.65 4.71 7.17
CA GLN A 99 -19.08 4.99 8.49
C GLN A 99 -17.96 6.03 8.41
N LEU A 100 -17.09 5.94 7.41
CA LEU A 100 -16.01 6.89 7.19
C LEU A 100 -16.55 8.30 6.91
N SER A 101 -17.55 8.43 6.04
CA SER A 101 -18.25 9.70 5.75
C SER A 101 -18.82 10.33 7.03
N ASN A 102 -19.48 9.53 7.87
CA ASN A 102 -20.05 10.02 9.14
C ASN A 102 -18.99 10.55 10.11
N ILE A 103 -17.83 9.88 10.21
CA ILE A 103 -16.75 10.24 11.13
C ILE A 103 -15.97 11.46 10.62
N VAL A 104 -15.59 11.45 9.34
CA VAL A 104 -14.78 12.49 8.71
C VAL A 104 -15.59 13.76 8.49
N GLY A 105 -16.83 13.60 8.06
CA GLY A 105 -17.72 14.71 7.76
C GLY A 105 -17.78 15.17 6.31
N LEU A 106 -17.16 14.41 5.41
CA LEU A 106 -17.34 14.54 3.96
C LEU A 106 -18.59 13.78 3.52
N THR A 107 -19.22 14.23 2.44
CA THR A 107 -20.34 13.50 1.82
C THR A 107 -19.85 12.19 1.20
N LEU A 108 -20.77 11.24 1.01
CA LEU A 108 -20.44 9.88 0.59
C LEU A 108 -19.82 9.80 -0.81
N ASP A 109 -20.18 10.72 -1.72
CA ASP A 109 -19.60 10.89 -3.05
C ASP A 109 -18.20 11.55 -3.05
N GLN A 110 -17.78 12.14 -1.92
CA GLN A 110 -16.49 12.82 -1.78
C GLN A 110 -15.48 12.05 -0.92
N VAL A 111 -15.97 11.26 0.04
CA VAL A 111 -15.09 10.63 1.05
C VAL A 111 -14.09 9.66 0.42
N GLY A 112 -14.49 8.91 -0.61
CA GLY A 112 -13.59 8.03 -1.36
C GLY A 112 -12.54 8.83 -2.13
N ALA A 113 -12.99 9.77 -2.96
CA ALA A 113 -12.12 10.57 -3.83
C ALA A 113 -11.13 11.48 -3.06
N ALA A 114 -11.48 11.91 -1.86
CA ALA A 114 -10.58 12.71 -1.03
C ALA A 114 -9.39 11.87 -0.54
N SER A 115 -8.18 12.42 -0.62
CA SER A 115 -7.00 11.76 -0.05
C SER A 115 -7.13 11.60 1.47
N VAL A 116 -6.42 10.63 2.03
CA VAL A 116 -6.39 10.37 3.48
C VAL A 116 -6.07 11.65 4.28
N GLY A 117 -5.13 12.47 3.81
CA GLY A 117 -4.78 13.75 4.45
C GLY A 117 -5.93 14.75 4.46
N TYR A 118 -6.69 14.87 3.36
CA TYR A 118 -7.89 15.71 3.31
C TYR A 118 -9.01 15.17 4.20
N ARG A 119 -9.19 13.86 4.28
CA ARG A 119 -10.17 13.25 5.19
C ARG A 119 -9.85 13.60 6.65
N VAL A 120 -8.58 13.52 7.06
CA VAL A 120 -8.17 13.97 8.41
C VAL A 120 -8.40 15.46 8.59
N GLU A 121 -8.03 16.29 7.61
CA GLU A 121 -8.21 17.75 7.70
C GLU A 121 -9.67 18.14 7.92
N TRP A 122 -10.61 17.53 7.20
CA TRP A 122 -12.05 17.77 7.38
C TRP A 122 -12.54 17.38 8.77
N HIS A 123 -12.07 16.25 9.30
CA HIS A 123 -12.37 15.84 10.67
C HIS A 123 -11.83 16.85 11.69
N LEU A 124 -10.60 17.33 11.52
CA LEU A 124 -9.99 18.34 12.38
C LEU A 124 -10.70 19.69 12.28
N MET A 125 -11.10 20.12 11.08
CA MET A 125 -11.87 21.36 10.90
C MET A 125 -13.21 21.29 11.65
N ARG A 126 -13.92 20.17 11.57
CA ARG A 126 -15.14 19.98 12.35
C ARG A 126 -14.85 20.02 13.87
N ALA A 127 -13.81 19.32 14.32
CA ALA A 127 -13.43 19.33 15.73
C ALA A 127 -13.01 20.72 16.24
N ALA A 128 -12.30 21.51 15.42
CA ALA A 128 -11.91 22.87 15.76
C ALA A 128 -13.14 23.77 15.97
N TYR A 129 -14.15 23.65 15.09
CA TYR A 129 -15.43 24.35 15.30
C TYR A 129 -16.10 23.94 16.61
N GLU A 130 -16.19 22.64 16.89
CA GLU A 130 -16.80 22.11 18.12
C GLU A 130 -16.04 22.48 19.40
N PHE A 131 -14.72 22.64 19.32
CA PHE A 131 -13.86 23.08 20.43
C PHE A 131 -13.70 24.60 20.50
N ASN A 132 -14.39 25.36 19.64
CA ASN A 132 -14.28 26.82 19.54
C ASN A 132 -12.83 27.30 19.31
N GLU A 133 -12.09 26.59 18.45
CA GLU A 133 -10.73 26.92 18.04
C GLU A 133 -10.69 27.50 16.62
N LEU A 134 -9.86 28.53 16.42
CA LEU A 134 -9.65 29.11 15.11
C LEU A 134 -8.81 28.18 14.24
N MET A 135 -9.27 27.94 13.02
CA MET A 135 -8.58 27.06 12.07
C MET A 135 -7.36 27.77 11.46
N PRO A 136 -6.17 27.15 11.43
CA PRO A 136 -5.03 27.69 10.71
C PRO A 136 -5.27 27.76 9.20
N ASN A 137 -4.61 28.72 8.55
CA ASN A 137 -4.58 28.81 7.09
C ASN A 137 -3.71 27.71 6.48
N ARG A 138 -4.03 27.30 5.25
CA ARG A 138 -3.11 26.49 4.44
C ARG A 138 -2.00 27.41 3.92
N VAL A 139 -0.76 26.95 3.99
CA VAL A 139 0.43 27.69 3.54
C VAL A 139 1.27 26.75 2.68
N GLU A 140 1.74 27.24 1.54
CA GLU A 140 2.73 26.53 0.73
C GLU A 140 4.09 26.61 1.41
N ARG A 141 4.75 25.46 1.54
CA ARG A 141 6.03 25.33 2.23
C ARG A 141 6.93 24.39 1.43
N PRO A 142 8.25 24.61 1.40
CA PRO A 142 9.17 23.63 0.81
C PRO A 142 9.13 22.33 1.62
N TYR A 143 9.27 21.20 0.93
CA TYR A 143 9.38 19.91 1.61
C TYR A 143 10.79 19.74 2.18
N GLU A 144 10.87 19.55 3.49
CA GLU A 144 12.10 19.20 4.19
C GLU A 144 11.99 17.79 4.74
N PRO A 145 12.93 16.88 4.38
CA PRO A 145 12.92 15.53 4.91
C PRO A 145 13.26 15.53 6.40
N TYR A 146 12.52 14.75 7.17
CA TYR A 146 12.82 14.49 8.58
C TYR A 146 13.05 12.99 8.83
N LYS A 147 13.70 12.67 9.96
CA LYS A 147 14.01 11.28 10.32
C LYS A 147 12.73 10.54 10.71
N GLY A 148 12.33 9.57 9.90
CA GLY A 148 11.16 8.71 10.14
C GLY A 148 11.31 7.70 11.29
N GLY A 149 10.41 6.72 11.33
CA GLY A 149 10.45 5.61 12.30
C GLY A 149 11.73 4.77 12.20
N ILE A 150 12.00 3.98 13.24
CA ILE A 150 13.17 3.08 13.26
C ILE A 150 12.91 1.94 12.28
N VAL A 151 13.90 1.65 11.45
CA VAL A 151 13.88 0.43 10.63
C VAL A 151 15.22 -0.24 10.80
N LEU A 152 15.20 -1.37 11.52
CA LEU A 152 16.39 -2.19 11.73
C LEU A 152 16.86 -2.75 10.39
N LYS A 153 18.16 -2.97 10.25
CA LYS A 153 18.66 -3.74 9.11
C LYS A 153 18.18 -5.19 9.31
N PRO A 154 17.45 -5.77 8.35
CA PRO A 154 17.05 -7.16 8.48
C PRO A 154 18.27 -8.08 8.46
N SER A 155 18.17 -9.24 9.13
CA SER A 155 19.09 -10.35 8.91
C SER A 155 18.68 -11.05 7.61
N PRO A 156 19.45 -10.95 6.51
CA PRO A 156 19.03 -11.50 5.22
C PRO A 156 18.95 -13.03 5.27
N GLY A 157 18.05 -13.60 4.47
CA GLY A 157 17.84 -15.04 4.38
C GLY A 157 16.51 -15.50 4.95
N VAL A 158 16.35 -16.83 5.05
CA VAL A 158 15.10 -17.47 5.49
C VAL A 158 15.12 -17.69 6.98
N HIS A 159 14.11 -17.16 7.67
CA HIS A 159 13.86 -17.35 9.09
C HIS A 159 12.59 -18.18 9.27
N LYS A 160 12.61 -19.13 10.20
CA LYS A 160 11.46 -19.99 10.52
C LYS A 160 10.81 -19.52 11.82
N ASN A 161 9.49 -19.73 11.92
CA ASN A 161 8.68 -19.45 13.11
C ASN A 161 8.92 -18.03 13.64
N VAL A 162 8.38 -17.03 12.93
CA VAL A 162 8.59 -15.61 13.24
C VAL A 162 7.26 -14.97 13.60
N ALA A 163 7.17 -14.40 14.81
CA ALA A 163 6.03 -13.60 15.23
C ALA A 163 6.28 -12.12 14.93
N VAL A 164 5.27 -11.49 14.36
CA VAL A 164 5.20 -10.04 14.16
C VAL A 164 4.42 -9.46 15.34
N LEU A 165 5.08 -8.66 16.17
CA LEU A 165 4.46 -7.92 17.25
C LEU A 165 4.25 -6.48 16.79
N ASP A 166 3.01 -6.03 16.78
CA ASP A 166 2.61 -4.71 16.27
C ASP A 166 1.96 -3.89 17.38
N PHE A 167 2.32 -2.62 17.47
CA PHE A 167 1.70 -1.69 18.43
C PHE A 167 0.36 -1.19 17.91
N THR A 168 -0.70 -1.38 18.69
CA THR A 168 -2.03 -0.85 18.39
C THR A 168 -2.01 0.68 18.41
N SER A 169 -2.03 1.30 17.23
CA SER A 169 -2.10 2.76 17.09
C SER A 169 -0.97 3.47 17.86
N MET A 170 0.28 3.03 17.67
CA MET A 170 1.45 3.54 18.42
C MET A 170 1.53 5.07 18.39
N TYR A 171 1.54 5.67 17.20
CA TYR A 171 1.73 7.12 17.05
C TYR A 171 0.61 7.96 17.68
N PRO A 172 -0.69 7.66 17.45
CA PRO A 172 -1.77 8.32 18.19
C PRO A 172 -1.60 8.25 19.71
N ASN A 173 -1.26 7.09 20.26
CA ASN A 173 -1.07 6.93 21.69
C ASN A 173 0.15 7.70 22.22
N LEU A 174 1.24 7.78 21.45
CA LEU A 174 2.40 8.61 21.80
C LEU A 174 2.08 10.10 21.79
N MET A 175 1.32 10.57 20.79
CA MET A 175 0.85 11.96 20.70
C MET A 175 -0.04 12.33 21.91
N ILE A 176 -0.93 11.42 22.33
CA ILE A 176 -1.73 11.60 23.55
C ILE A 176 -0.85 11.61 24.79
N LYS A 177 -0.03 10.56 24.98
CA LYS A 177 0.80 10.35 26.18
C LYS A 177 1.75 11.50 26.47
N TYR A 178 2.39 12.04 25.43
CA TYR A 178 3.36 13.13 25.56
C TYR A 178 2.77 14.51 25.20
N ASN A 179 1.46 14.60 25.00
CA ASN A 179 0.74 15.82 24.62
C ASN A 179 1.35 16.54 23.41
N ILE A 180 1.71 15.80 22.37
CA ILE A 180 2.42 16.30 21.19
C ILE A 180 1.42 16.96 20.22
N SER A 181 1.44 18.29 20.14
CA SER A 181 0.51 19.08 19.34
C SER A 181 1.13 20.44 18.96
N PRO A 182 0.70 21.10 17.86
CA PRO A 182 1.28 22.37 17.45
C PRO A 182 1.16 23.49 18.49
N ASP A 183 0.07 23.48 19.25
CA ASP A 183 -0.32 24.43 20.30
C ASP A 183 0.34 24.15 21.66
N THR A 184 0.87 22.94 21.88
CA THR A 184 1.60 22.58 23.10
C THR A 184 3.12 22.70 22.94
N TYR A 185 3.61 22.80 21.71
CA TYR A 185 5.03 23.00 21.41
C TYR A 185 5.57 24.28 22.05
N VAL A 186 6.76 24.19 22.62
CA VAL A 186 7.50 25.33 23.21
C VAL A 186 8.55 25.81 22.18
N PRO A 187 8.39 27.02 21.61
CA PRO A 187 9.37 27.57 20.68
C PRO A 187 10.74 27.81 21.33
N PRO A 188 11.82 27.78 20.54
CA PRO A 188 13.14 28.17 21.03
C PRO A 188 13.12 29.60 21.60
N GLY A 189 13.65 29.77 22.81
CA GLY A 189 13.72 31.07 23.49
C GLY A 189 12.59 31.33 24.50
N GLU A 190 11.59 30.44 24.61
CA GLU A 190 10.61 30.49 25.69
C GLU A 190 11.09 29.70 26.91
N THR A 191 11.14 30.34 28.08
CA THR A 191 11.51 29.69 29.34
C THR A 191 10.30 28.99 29.94
N VAL A 192 10.37 27.67 30.05
CA VAL A 192 9.35 26.82 30.70
C VAL A 192 10.06 25.88 31.67
N ASP A 193 9.43 25.58 32.80
CA ASP A 193 9.95 24.62 33.77
C ASP A 193 10.03 23.21 33.15
N GLU A 194 11.17 22.52 33.31
CA GLU A 194 11.37 21.16 32.79
C GLU A 194 10.34 20.16 33.33
N SER A 195 9.83 20.39 34.54
CA SER A 195 8.78 19.58 35.16
C SER A 195 7.42 19.72 34.46
N GLU A 196 7.19 20.80 33.71
CA GLU A 196 5.93 21.08 33.01
C GLU A 196 5.93 20.60 31.55
N VAL A 197 7.07 20.14 31.03
CA VAL A 197 7.21 19.74 29.62
C VAL A 197 7.63 18.28 29.45
N ASN A 198 7.25 17.69 28.31
CA ASN A 198 7.82 16.46 27.80
C ASN A 198 8.84 16.82 26.73
N VAL A 199 10.09 16.41 26.93
CA VAL A 199 11.18 16.62 25.96
C VAL A 199 11.33 15.38 25.09
N ALA A 200 11.20 15.54 23.78
CA ALA A 200 11.34 14.45 22.83
C ALA A 200 12.79 13.95 22.76
N PRO A 201 13.02 12.62 22.79
CA PRO A 201 14.36 12.06 22.69
C PRO A 201 14.99 12.39 21.33
N GLU A 202 16.32 12.36 21.22
CA GLU A 202 17.11 12.65 20.00
C GLU A 202 17.01 14.09 19.45
N VAL A 203 15.82 14.68 19.42
CA VAL A 203 15.53 15.96 18.74
C VAL A 203 15.36 17.14 19.70
N GLY A 204 15.12 16.88 21.00
CA GLY A 204 15.08 17.92 22.04
C GLY A 204 13.84 18.83 22.03
N HIS A 205 12.88 18.62 21.13
CA HIS A 205 11.63 19.40 21.08
C HIS A 205 10.82 19.24 22.36
N ALA A 206 10.40 20.34 22.96
CA ALA A 206 9.61 20.36 24.20
C ALA A 206 8.13 20.62 23.93
N PHE A 207 7.26 19.90 24.65
CA PHE A 207 5.80 20.05 24.59
C PHE A 207 5.23 20.16 26.01
N ARG A 208 4.39 21.15 26.27
CA ARG A 208 3.74 21.34 27.58
C ARG A 208 2.87 20.12 27.92
N LYS A 209 2.90 19.68 29.18
CA LYS A 209 2.06 18.58 29.69
C LYS A 209 0.59 18.98 29.84
N SER A 210 0.34 20.27 30.06
CA SER A 210 -0.98 20.87 30.27
C SER A 210 -1.02 22.29 29.68
N PRO A 211 -2.17 22.77 29.19
CA PRO A 211 -3.43 22.05 28.98
C PRO A 211 -3.35 20.99 27.85
N PRO A 212 -4.36 20.10 27.71
CA PRO A 212 -4.41 19.15 26.60
C PRO A 212 -4.42 19.85 25.24
N GLY A 213 -3.45 19.52 24.39
CA GLY A 213 -3.34 20.09 23.06
C GLY A 213 -4.47 19.66 22.13
N PHE A 214 -4.66 20.39 21.03
CA PHE A 214 -5.71 20.11 20.05
C PHE A 214 -5.69 18.66 19.54
N TYR A 215 -4.52 18.16 19.11
CA TYR A 215 -4.42 16.76 18.63
C TYR A 215 -4.73 15.74 19.71
N ARG A 216 -4.32 15.99 20.96
CA ARG A 216 -4.65 15.10 22.08
C ARG A 216 -6.16 15.01 22.27
N LYS A 217 -6.87 16.14 22.34
CA LYS A 217 -8.33 16.19 22.50
C LYS A 217 -9.07 15.44 21.39
N VAL A 218 -8.66 15.63 20.14
CA VAL A 218 -9.27 14.94 18.98
C VAL A 218 -9.02 13.43 19.04
N LEU A 219 -7.77 13.03 19.27
CA LEU A 219 -7.39 11.62 19.29
C LEU A 219 -8.03 10.87 20.47
N GLU A 220 -8.09 11.47 21.66
CA GLU A 220 -8.81 10.91 22.82
C GLU A 220 -10.28 10.66 22.48
N ARG A 221 -10.96 11.62 21.82
CA ARG A 221 -12.36 11.44 21.38
C ARG A 221 -12.52 10.30 20.36
N LEU A 222 -11.62 10.19 19.39
CA LEU A 222 -11.66 9.10 18.39
C LEU A 222 -11.43 7.72 19.03
N LEU A 223 -10.44 7.61 19.92
CA LEU A 223 -10.13 6.35 20.61
C LEU A 223 -11.24 5.96 21.58
N GLU A 224 -11.82 6.92 22.31
CA GLU A 224 -12.94 6.67 23.21
C GLU A 224 -14.19 6.22 22.44
N ALA A 225 -14.53 6.90 21.33
CA ALA A 225 -15.62 6.46 20.46
C ALA A 225 -15.39 5.04 19.94
N ARG A 226 -14.14 4.69 19.60
CA ARG A 226 -13.77 3.34 19.16
C ARG A 226 -13.93 2.32 20.27
N ARG A 227 -13.52 2.67 21.50
CA ARG A 227 -13.70 1.82 22.69
C ARG A 227 -15.18 1.52 22.92
N GLN A 228 -16.03 2.54 22.90
CA GLN A 228 -17.48 2.38 23.08
C GLN A 228 -18.12 1.50 22.01
N VAL A 229 -17.70 1.64 20.75
CA VAL A 229 -18.16 0.75 19.66
C VAL A 229 -17.75 -0.70 19.94
N ARG A 230 -16.49 -0.94 20.33
CA ARG A 230 -16.02 -2.30 20.64
C ARG A 230 -16.72 -2.91 21.86
N GLU A 231 -17.08 -2.11 22.87
CA GLU A 231 -17.90 -2.59 24.00
C GLU A 231 -19.29 -3.02 23.53
N LYS A 232 -19.95 -2.25 22.66
CA LYS A 232 -21.26 -2.62 22.09
C LYS A 232 -21.22 -3.88 21.23
N MET A 233 -20.06 -4.20 20.65
CA MET A 233 -19.87 -5.42 19.88
C MET A 233 -19.76 -6.68 20.74
N LYS A 234 -19.44 -6.55 22.04
CA LYS A 234 -19.31 -7.71 22.92
C LYS A 234 -20.66 -8.37 23.11
N GLY A 235 -20.71 -9.69 22.90
CA GLY A 235 -21.95 -10.48 23.05
C GLY A 235 -22.87 -10.46 21.83
N LEU A 236 -22.54 -9.69 20.79
CA LEU A 236 -23.23 -9.80 19.50
C LEU A 236 -22.67 -10.97 18.68
N ASP A 237 -23.55 -11.62 17.92
CA ASP A 237 -23.13 -12.63 16.94
C ASP A 237 -22.32 -11.95 15.81
N PRO A 238 -21.08 -12.41 15.52
CA PRO A 238 -20.27 -11.90 14.41
C PRO A 238 -20.96 -11.96 13.04
N ALA A 239 -21.93 -12.85 12.84
CA ALA A 239 -22.70 -12.94 11.60
C ALA A 239 -23.82 -11.89 11.50
N SER A 240 -24.23 -11.28 12.63
CA SER A 240 -25.35 -10.34 12.69
C SER A 240 -25.08 -9.05 11.90
N PRO A 241 -26.12 -8.44 11.29
CA PRO A 241 -25.97 -7.15 10.61
C PRO A 241 -25.44 -6.04 11.51
N GLU A 242 -25.85 -6.04 12.79
CA GLU A 242 -25.41 -5.05 13.77
C GLU A 242 -23.91 -5.15 14.07
N TYR A 243 -23.40 -6.38 14.29
CA TYR A 243 -21.97 -6.59 14.50
C TYR A 243 -21.15 -6.10 13.30
N LYS A 244 -21.57 -6.46 12.07
CA LYS A 244 -20.89 -6.05 10.84
C LYS A 244 -20.84 -4.53 10.70
N LEU A 245 -21.94 -3.83 11.01
CA LEU A 245 -21.98 -2.37 10.97
C LEU A 245 -21.03 -1.74 11.99
N LEU A 246 -21.02 -2.25 13.23
CA LEU A 246 -20.13 -1.77 14.29
C LEU A 246 -18.66 -2.07 13.99
N GLU A 247 -18.37 -3.20 13.34
CA GLU A 247 -17.02 -3.55 12.91
C GLU A 247 -16.50 -2.55 11.86
N GLU A 248 -17.31 -2.18 10.88
CA GLU A 248 -16.91 -1.13 9.92
C GLU A 248 -16.75 0.23 10.60
N ARG A 249 -17.55 0.53 11.63
CA ARG A 249 -17.42 1.78 12.40
C ARG A 249 -16.12 1.81 13.22
N GLN A 250 -15.77 0.72 13.91
CA GLN A 250 -14.51 0.68 14.67
C GLN A 250 -13.30 0.76 13.72
N ARG A 251 -13.41 0.12 12.54
CA ARG A 251 -12.38 0.18 11.49
C ARG A 251 -12.20 1.60 10.96
N ALA A 252 -13.27 2.31 10.64
CA ALA A 252 -13.20 3.68 10.17
C ALA A 252 -12.58 4.63 11.21
N LEU A 253 -12.94 4.48 12.50
CA LEU A 253 -12.31 5.22 13.60
C LEU A 253 -10.80 4.93 13.71
N LYS A 254 -10.39 3.66 13.57
CA LYS A 254 -8.98 3.25 13.54
C LYS A 254 -8.23 3.95 12.41
N VAL A 255 -8.79 3.94 11.20
CA VAL A 255 -8.16 4.53 10.01
C VAL A 255 -7.94 6.02 10.19
N VAL A 256 -8.96 6.77 10.63
CA VAL A 256 -8.84 8.22 10.86
C VAL A 256 -7.81 8.53 11.96
N ALA A 257 -7.86 7.81 13.09
CA ALA A 257 -6.92 8.02 14.20
C ALA A 257 -5.46 7.79 13.77
N ASN A 258 -5.18 6.69 13.07
CA ASN A 258 -3.83 6.36 12.60
C ASN A 258 -3.33 7.37 11.54
N ALA A 259 -4.23 7.88 10.70
CA ALA A 259 -3.91 8.85 9.67
C ALA A 259 -3.52 10.23 10.22
N THR A 260 -3.95 10.59 11.43
CA THR A 260 -3.62 11.89 12.08
C THR A 260 -2.11 12.11 12.24
N TYR A 261 -1.34 11.05 12.50
CA TYR A 261 0.12 11.13 12.52
C TYR A 261 0.69 11.48 11.13
N GLY A 262 0.27 10.76 10.08
CA GLY A 262 0.70 11.06 8.72
C GLY A 262 0.35 12.49 8.30
N TYR A 263 -0.81 12.98 8.77
CA TYR A 263 -1.26 14.35 8.53
C TYR A 263 -0.36 15.41 9.17
N CYS A 264 0.16 15.22 10.38
CA CYS A 264 1.01 16.24 11.03
C CYS A 264 2.34 16.47 10.29
N GLY A 265 2.82 15.46 9.56
CA GLY A 265 4.00 15.54 8.69
C GLY A 265 3.68 15.95 7.25
N TRP A 266 2.42 16.13 6.88
CA TRP A 266 2.04 16.58 5.55
C TRP A 266 2.21 18.10 5.43
N VAL A 267 3.16 18.53 4.61
CA VAL A 267 3.53 19.95 4.42
C VAL A 267 2.34 20.85 4.05
N GLY A 268 1.36 20.29 3.33
CA GLY A 268 0.13 20.97 2.94
C GLY A 268 -0.97 21.00 4.01
N ALA A 269 -0.75 20.44 5.21
CA ALA A 269 -1.72 20.46 6.29
C ALA A 269 -1.88 21.85 6.92
N ARG A 270 -3.10 22.18 7.36
CA ARG A 270 -3.40 23.37 8.18
C ARG A 270 -2.69 23.31 9.53
N TRP A 271 -2.84 22.21 10.27
CA TRP A 271 -2.14 21.99 11.55
C TRP A 271 -0.75 21.35 11.37
N TYR A 272 -0.07 21.67 10.26
CA TYR A 272 1.30 21.22 10.02
C TYR A 272 2.25 21.83 11.06
N LYS A 273 3.07 20.98 11.68
CA LYS A 273 4.25 21.41 12.43
C LYS A 273 5.31 20.32 12.38
N ARG A 274 6.48 20.63 11.82
CA ARG A 274 7.57 19.65 11.61
C ARG A 274 8.02 19.04 12.93
N GLU A 275 8.16 19.86 13.97
CA GLU A 275 8.63 19.46 15.29
C GLU A 275 7.68 18.44 15.94
N VAL A 276 6.38 18.51 15.65
CA VAL A 276 5.39 17.50 16.09
C VAL A 276 5.66 16.15 15.42
N ALA A 277 5.92 16.14 14.11
CA ALA A 277 6.22 14.91 13.36
C ALA A 277 7.57 14.29 13.80
N GLU A 278 8.59 15.11 13.97
CA GLU A 278 9.91 14.70 14.46
C GLU A 278 9.86 14.15 15.88
N ALA A 279 9.16 14.83 16.79
CA ALA A 279 9.00 14.37 18.17
C ALA A 279 8.24 13.04 18.24
N THR A 280 7.14 12.92 17.49
CA THR A 280 6.33 11.71 17.44
C THR A 280 7.14 10.52 16.93
N THR A 281 7.93 10.71 15.87
CA THR A 281 8.82 9.65 15.36
C THR A 281 9.94 9.31 16.33
N ALA A 282 10.53 10.31 17.00
CA ALA A 282 11.59 10.07 17.97
C ALA A 282 11.12 9.26 19.18
N TRP A 283 9.93 9.57 19.71
CA TRP A 283 9.30 8.74 20.74
C TRP A 283 9.02 7.33 20.22
N GLY A 284 8.54 7.17 18.99
CA GLY A 284 8.36 5.85 18.37
C GLY A 284 9.66 5.06 18.27
N ARG A 285 10.76 5.70 17.87
CA ARG A 285 12.10 5.06 17.83
C ARG A 285 12.55 4.60 19.22
N LYS A 286 12.33 5.43 20.24
CA LYS A 286 12.64 5.07 21.64
C LYS A 286 11.80 3.88 22.11
N THR A 287 10.49 3.91 21.89
CA THR A 287 9.56 2.81 22.24
C THR A 287 9.99 1.49 21.61
N ILE A 288 10.28 1.46 20.32
CA ILE A 288 10.73 0.24 19.63
C ILE A 288 12.09 -0.22 20.16
N SER A 289 13.02 0.70 20.41
CA SER A 289 14.35 0.36 20.97
C SER A 289 14.26 -0.24 22.38
N GLU A 290 13.39 0.30 23.23
CA GLU A 290 13.10 -0.25 24.56
C GLU A 290 12.44 -1.64 24.46
N THR A 291 11.52 -1.81 23.52
CA THR A 291 10.86 -3.11 23.24
C THR A 291 11.87 -4.17 22.77
N ILE A 292 12.79 -3.81 21.88
CA ILE A 292 13.89 -4.69 21.44
C ILE A 292 14.79 -5.07 22.62
N SER A 293 15.08 -4.10 23.50
CA SER A 293 15.90 -4.35 24.70
C SER A 293 15.20 -5.28 25.68
N LEU A 294 13.89 -5.14 25.87
CA LEU A 294 13.06 -6.07 26.63
C LEU A 294 13.07 -7.47 26.03
N ALA A 295 12.89 -7.59 24.71
CA ALA A 295 12.94 -8.87 24.00
C ALA A 295 14.28 -9.58 24.20
N ARG A 296 15.39 -8.86 24.04
CA ARG A 296 16.75 -9.40 24.25
C ARG A 296 16.97 -9.85 25.69
N ARG A 297 16.46 -9.12 26.70
CA ARG A 297 16.53 -9.53 28.11
C ARG A 297 15.78 -10.82 28.41
N LEU A 298 14.70 -11.10 27.68
CA LEU A 298 13.96 -12.38 27.75
C LEU A 298 14.62 -13.51 26.95
N GLY A 299 15.76 -13.25 26.30
CA GLY A 299 16.44 -14.20 25.44
C GLY A 299 15.71 -14.46 24.12
N LEU A 300 14.84 -13.55 23.68
CA LEU A 300 14.22 -13.63 22.36
C LEU A 300 15.17 -13.11 21.29
N THR A 301 15.22 -13.82 20.16
CA THR A 301 15.95 -13.37 18.97
C THR A 301 15.12 -12.37 18.19
N VAL A 302 15.59 -11.12 18.10
CA VAL A 302 14.97 -10.08 17.26
C VAL A 302 15.58 -10.15 15.86
N ILE A 303 14.74 -10.40 14.86
CA ILE A 303 15.13 -10.65 13.46
C ILE A 303 15.05 -9.36 12.64
N TYR A 304 14.01 -8.56 12.87
CA TYR A 304 13.73 -7.32 12.16
C TYR A 304 12.87 -6.40 13.02
N GLY A 305 12.78 -5.13 12.65
CA GLY A 305 11.90 -4.15 13.28
C GLY A 305 11.60 -3.03 12.30
N ASP A 306 10.33 -2.65 12.22
CA ASP A 306 9.82 -1.67 11.26
C ASP A 306 8.83 -0.74 11.94
N THR A 307 9.20 0.54 12.04
CA THR A 307 8.35 1.71 12.35
C THR A 307 7.57 1.59 13.68
N ASP A 308 6.59 0.69 13.75
CA ASP A 308 5.64 0.38 14.82
C ASP A 308 5.55 -1.14 15.15
N SER A 309 6.39 -1.98 14.55
CA SER A 309 6.40 -3.43 14.74
C SER A 309 7.80 -4.01 14.94
N ILE A 310 7.88 -5.17 15.61
CA ILE A 310 9.10 -5.97 15.75
C ILE A 310 8.86 -7.42 15.35
N PHE A 311 9.88 -8.04 14.78
CA PHE A 311 9.86 -9.42 14.31
C PHE A 311 10.78 -10.23 15.20
N VAL A 312 10.21 -11.20 15.90
CA VAL A 312 10.93 -12.03 16.86
C VAL A 312 10.74 -13.50 16.52
N ARG A 313 11.73 -14.33 16.87
CA ARG A 313 11.53 -15.78 16.85
C ARG A 313 10.34 -16.12 17.75
N TYR A 314 9.41 -16.90 17.22
CA TYR A 314 8.18 -17.23 17.91
C TYR A 314 8.44 -18.33 18.94
N GLU A 315 8.51 -17.90 20.20
CA GLU A 315 8.56 -18.74 21.38
C GLU A 315 7.37 -18.34 22.27
N PRO A 316 6.23 -19.06 22.23
CA PRO A 316 4.94 -18.59 22.74
C PRO A 316 5.00 -17.97 24.15
N GLU A 317 5.56 -18.70 25.12
CA GLU A 317 5.65 -18.24 26.52
C GLU A 317 6.46 -16.94 26.69
N LYS A 318 7.59 -16.83 25.97
CA LYS A 318 8.44 -15.64 26.03
C LYS A 318 7.80 -14.46 25.31
N VAL A 319 7.12 -14.71 24.20
CA VAL A 319 6.41 -13.68 23.43
C VAL A 319 5.24 -13.12 24.23
N GLU A 320 4.44 -13.97 24.88
CA GLU A 320 3.37 -13.54 25.77
C GLU A 320 3.91 -12.73 26.95
N ARG A 321 5.03 -13.17 27.56
CA ARG A 321 5.69 -12.41 28.62
C ARG A 321 6.20 -11.06 28.13
N LEU A 322 6.78 -10.99 26.92
CA LEU A 322 7.21 -9.74 26.31
C LEU A 322 6.04 -8.78 26.12
N VAL A 323 4.94 -9.26 25.54
CA VAL A 323 3.71 -8.47 25.33
C VAL A 323 3.23 -7.88 26.66
N LYS A 324 3.12 -8.70 27.71
CA LYS A 324 2.72 -8.23 29.04
C LYS A 324 3.67 -7.17 29.60
N MET A 325 4.98 -7.42 29.56
CA MET A 325 5.99 -6.47 30.07
C MET A 325 5.98 -5.14 29.33
N VAL A 326 5.79 -5.15 28.01
CA VAL A 326 5.71 -3.94 27.19
C VAL A 326 4.44 -3.15 27.51
N ASN A 327 3.30 -3.83 27.61
CA ASN A 327 2.02 -3.20 27.95
C ASN A 327 2.07 -2.53 29.34
N GLU A 328 2.66 -3.20 30.34
CA GLU A 328 2.77 -2.68 31.71
C GLU A 328 3.80 -1.54 31.83
N SER A 329 4.98 -1.69 31.21
CA SER A 329 6.07 -0.72 31.38
C SER A 329 5.96 0.52 30.49
N LEU A 330 5.50 0.36 29.25
CA LEU A 330 5.42 1.46 28.29
C LEU A 330 4.03 2.10 28.26
N ASN A 331 3.02 1.48 28.88
CA ASN A 331 1.62 1.89 28.80
C ASN A 331 1.16 2.07 27.34
N LEU A 332 1.54 1.12 26.49
CA LEU A 332 1.21 1.05 25.07
C LEU A 332 0.83 -0.40 24.76
N ASP A 333 -0.25 -0.59 24.02
CA ASP A 333 -0.73 -1.93 23.66
C ASP A 333 0.04 -2.50 22.47
N ILE A 334 0.82 -3.55 22.69
CA ILE A 334 1.44 -4.39 21.66
C ILE A 334 0.75 -5.75 21.61
N LYS A 335 0.60 -6.31 20.43
CA LYS A 335 -0.01 -7.64 20.25
C LYS A 335 0.66 -8.43 19.13
N ILE A 336 0.45 -9.74 19.12
CA ILE A 336 0.78 -10.57 17.96
C ILE A 336 -0.17 -10.21 16.82
N ASP A 337 0.37 -9.71 15.72
CA ASP A 337 -0.39 -9.42 14.50
C ASP A 337 -0.52 -10.68 13.64
N LYS A 338 0.61 -11.37 13.42
CA LYS A 338 0.69 -12.60 12.63
C LYS A 338 1.93 -13.42 12.96
N VAL A 339 1.86 -14.70 12.62
CA VAL A 339 2.96 -15.66 12.74
C VAL A 339 3.30 -16.21 11.35
N TYR A 340 4.56 -16.11 10.97
CA TYR A 340 5.10 -16.71 9.75
C TYR A 340 5.73 -18.06 10.06
N VAL A 341 5.36 -19.08 9.28
CA VAL A 341 6.04 -20.37 9.25
C VAL A 341 7.46 -20.18 8.70
N LYS A 342 7.58 -19.43 7.61
CA LYS A 342 8.86 -18.98 7.04
C LYS A 342 8.73 -17.54 6.57
N VAL A 343 9.76 -16.73 6.80
CA VAL A 343 9.88 -15.39 6.23
C VAL A 343 11.26 -15.22 5.64
N PHE A 344 11.31 -14.67 4.44
CA PHE A 344 12.53 -14.34 3.74
C PHE A 344 12.72 -12.83 3.75
N PHE A 345 13.84 -12.39 4.31
CA PHE A 345 14.26 -11.00 4.27
C PHE A 345 15.35 -10.79 3.23
N THR A 346 15.19 -9.76 2.41
CA THR A 346 16.30 -9.24 1.60
C THR A 346 17.19 -8.32 2.45
N GLU A 347 18.31 -7.85 1.91
CA GLU A 347 19.14 -6.83 2.56
C GLU A 347 18.46 -5.46 2.66
N ALA A 348 17.46 -5.22 1.82
CA ALA A 348 16.76 -3.96 1.76
C ALA A 348 15.68 -3.88 2.85
N LYS A 349 15.64 -2.72 3.51
CA LYS A 349 14.58 -2.37 4.46
C LYS A 349 13.21 -2.40 3.77
N LYS A 350 12.17 -2.83 4.50
CA LYS A 350 10.78 -2.96 4.00
C LYS A 350 10.64 -3.85 2.75
N ARG A 351 11.53 -4.82 2.55
CA ARG A 351 11.49 -5.76 1.42
C ARG A 351 11.63 -7.20 1.90
N TYR A 352 10.50 -7.88 2.08
CA TYR A 352 10.42 -9.25 2.56
C TYR A 352 9.18 -9.98 2.03
N CYS A 353 9.20 -11.30 2.09
CA CYS A 353 8.03 -12.13 1.83
C CYS A 353 7.92 -13.25 2.87
N GLY A 354 6.70 -13.62 3.24
CA GLY A 354 6.45 -14.58 4.30
C GLY A 354 5.33 -15.55 3.97
N LEU A 355 5.43 -16.77 4.48
CA LEU A 355 4.42 -17.82 4.44
C LEU A 355 3.69 -17.85 5.78
N LEU A 356 2.39 -17.57 5.74
CA LEU A 356 1.50 -17.62 6.90
C LEU A 356 1.11 -19.08 7.22
N GLU A 357 0.59 -19.30 8.43
CA GLU A 357 0.14 -20.62 8.88
C GLU A 357 -1.01 -21.18 8.04
N ASP A 358 -1.82 -20.32 7.43
CA ASP A 358 -2.92 -20.70 6.53
C ASP A 358 -2.47 -20.98 5.07
N GLY A 359 -1.17 -20.91 4.80
CA GLY A 359 -0.58 -21.16 3.49
C GLY A 359 -0.60 -19.98 2.52
N ARG A 360 -1.13 -18.82 2.93
CA ARG A 360 -1.05 -17.58 2.13
C ARG A 360 0.35 -16.99 2.17
N ILE A 361 0.72 -16.31 1.09
CA ILE A 361 2.00 -15.61 0.96
C ILE A 361 1.75 -14.13 1.15
N ASP A 362 2.48 -13.52 2.08
CA ASP A 362 2.54 -12.07 2.27
C ASP A 362 3.80 -11.53 1.57
N VAL A 363 3.66 -10.46 0.78
CA VAL A 363 4.75 -9.84 0.02
C VAL A 363 4.76 -8.33 0.29
N VAL A 364 5.88 -7.85 0.84
CA VAL A 364 6.06 -6.46 1.25
C VAL A 364 7.25 -5.85 0.50
N GLY A 365 6.98 -4.80 -0.27
CA GLY A 365 7.99 -3.92 -0.91
C GLY A 365 8.85 -4.52 -2.03
N LEU A 366 8.58 -5.75 -2.47
CA LEU A 366 9.23 -6.39 -3.63
C LEU A 366 8.58 -5.95 -4.97
N GLU A 367 9.20 -6.26 -6.11
CA GLU A 367 8.75 -5.86 -7.46
C GLU A 367 7.29 -6.23 -7.76
N ALA A 368 6.80 -7.35 -7.24
CA ALA A 368 5.41 -7.82 -7.30
C ALA A 368 4.41 -6.77 -6.81
N VAL A 369 4.85 -5.83 -5.96
CA VAL A 369 3.97 -4.80 -5.36
C VAL A 369 4.10 -3.43 -6.03
N ARG A 370 4.93 -3.32 -7.07
CA ARG A 370 5.22 -2.06 -7.74
C ARG A 370 4.41 -1.90 -9.02
N GLY A 371 3.73 -0.76 -9.16
CA GLY A 371 2.91 -0.46 -10.33
C GLY A 371 3.71 -0.22 -11.62
N ASP A 372 5.01 0.10 -11.52
CA ASP A 372 5.88 0.41 -12.66
C ASP A 372 6.57 -0.81 -13.30
N TRP A 373 6.20 -2.02 -12.88
CA TRP A 373 6.65 -3.28 -13.47
C TRP A 373 5.53 -3.93 -14.27
N ALA A 374 5.90 -4.59 -15.37
CA ALA A 374 4.99 -5.40 -16.17
C ALA A 374 4.44 -6.56 -15.34
N GLU A 375 3.21 -6.97 -15.63
CA GLU A 375 2.53 -8.03 -14.89
C GLU A 375 3.30 -9.35 -14.87
N ILE A 376 3.96 -9.68 -15.99
CA ILE A 376 4.82 -10.87 -16.07
C ILE A 376 5.91 -10.90 -14.98
N ALA A 377 6.48 -9.75 -14.61
CA ALA A 377 7.51 -9.72 -13.57
C ALA A 377 6.93 -10.00 -12.19
N LYS A 378 5.70 -9.56 -11.95
CA LYS A 378 4.98 -9.82 -10.69
C LYS A 378 4.61 -11.29 -10.59
N ASP A 379 4.01 -11.85 -11.65
CA ASP A 379 3.69 -13.29 -11.75
C ASP A 379 4.93 -14.15 -11.50
N VAL A 380 6.06 -13.80 -12.11
CA VAL A 380 7.33 -14.51 -11.93
C VAL A 380 7.78 -14.44 -10.48
N GLN A 381 7.79 -13.25 -9.88
CA GLN A 381 8.26 -13.09 -8.52
C GLN A 381 7.35 -13.81 -7.52
N GLU A 382 6.03 -13.68 -7.62
CA GLU A 382 5.08 -14.36 -6.75
C GLU A 382 5.24 -15.88 -6.82
N LYS A 383 5.37 -16.43 -8.04
CA LYS A 383 5.54 -17.88 -8.20
C LYS A 383 6.90 -18.37 -7.70
N VAL A 384 7.96 -17.59 -7.89
CA VAL A 384 9.29 -17.90 -7.31
C VAL A 384 9.23 -17.88 -5.78
N VAL A 385 8.59 -16.88 -5.17
CA VAL A 385 8.36 -16.84 -3.72
C VAL A 385 7.59 -18.06 -3.26
N GLU A 386 6.53 -18.44 -3.98
CA GLU A 386 5.72 -19.60 -3.65
C GLU A 386 6.55 -20.88 -3.63
N ILE A 387 7.29 -21.16 -4.70
CA ILE A 387 8.12 -22.36 -4.79
C ILE A 387 9.18 -22.37 -3.68
N VAL A 388 9.85 -21.25 -3.46
CA VAL A 388 10.94 -21.15 -2.47
C VAL A 388 10.43 -21.29 -1.03
N LEU A 389 9.32 -20.62 -0.68
CA LEU A 389 8.83 -20.63 0.70
C LEU A 389 8.01 -21.89 1.02
N LYS A 390 7.11 -22.32 0.12
CA LYS A 390 6.26 -23.49 0.35
C LYS A 390 7.03 -24.78 0.13
N GLU A 391 7.67 -24.93 -1.03
CA GLU A 391 8.31 -26.19 -1.43
C GLU A 391 9.76 -26.30 -0.96
N GLY A 392 10.46 -25.17 -0.82
CA GLY A 392 11.86 -25.17 -0.42
C GLY A 392 12.80 -25.64 -1.54
N ASP A 393 12.39 -25.50 -2.80
CA ASP A 393 13.14 -25.97 -3.97
C ASP A 393 13.52 -24.80 -4.92
N PRO A 394 14.68 -24.16 -4.70
CA PRO A 394 15.19 -23.12 -5.61
C PRO A 394 15.44 -23.62 -7.03
N ALA A 395 15.76 -24.90 -7.24
CA ALA A 395 16.03 -25.44 -8.57
C ALA A 395 14.73 -25.53 -9.40
N LYS A 396 13.61 -25.90 -8.78
CA LYS A 396 12.29 -25.83 -9.40
C LYS A 396 11.93 -24.39 -9.79
N ALA A 397 12.26 -23.41 -8.95
CA ALA A 397 12.03 -21.99 -9.26
C ALA A 397 12.87 -21.53 -10.47
N VAL A 398 14.12 -21.99 -10.59
CA VAL A 398 14.97 -21.73 -11.78
C VAL A 398 14.32 -22.31 -13.04
N ASN A 399 13.83 -23.55 -13.01
CA ASN A 399 13.19 -24.18 -14.16
C ASN A 399 11.91 -23.44 -14.59
N TYR A 400 11.10 -22.99 -13.63
CA TYR A 400 9.93 -22.15 -13.93
C TYR A 400 10.33 -20.83 -14.63
N VAL A 401 11.37 -20.15 -14.16
CA VAL A 401 11.84 -18.91 -14.79
C VAL A 401 12.33 -19.17 -16.22
N ARG A 402 13.04 -20.29 -16.46
CA ARG A 402 13.45 -20.70 -17.81
C ARG A 402 12.27 -20.93 -18.74
N GLU A 403 11.21 -21.58 -18.25
CA GLU A 403 9.97 -21.80 -19.01
C GLU A 403 9.31 -20.47 -19.38
N VAL A 404 9.20 -19.52 -18.45
CA VAL A 404 8.67 -18.18 -18.74
C VAL A 404 9.51 -17.44 -19.78
N ILE A 405 10.84 -17.54 -19.70
CA ILE A 405 11.75 -16.96 -20.70
C ILE A 405 11.54 -17.61 -22.08
N ARG A 406 11.34 -18.92 -22.13
CA ARG A 406 11.04 -19.64 -23.37
C ARG A 406 9.69 -19.22 -23.97
N ASP A 407 8.66 -19.07 -23.13
CA ASP A 407 7.34 -18.61 -23.57
C ASP A 407 7.37 -17.17 -24.08
N LEU A 408 8.18 -16.30 -23.46
CA LEU A 408 8.48 -14.96 -23.96
C LEU A 408 9.11 -14.99 -25.35
N LYS A 409 10.17 -15.80 -25.53
CA LYS A 409 10.88 -15.94 -26.81
C LYS A 409 10.01 -16.52 -27.92
N THR A 410 9.08 -17.41 -27.57
CA THR A 410 8.17 -18.04 -28.53
C THR A 410 6.87 -17.27 -28.75
N GLY A 411 6.69 -16.10 -28.11
CA GLY A 411 5.51 -15.25 -28.29
C GLY A 411 4.22 -15.83 -27.69
N LYS A 412 4.32 -16.80 -26.77
CA LYS A 412 3.15 -17.41 -26.11
C LYS A 412 2.58 -16.55 -24.98
N VAL A 413 3.37 -15.61 -24.47
CA VAL A 413 2.92 -14.68 -23.42
C VAL A 413 1.91 -13.68 -23.98
N GLN A 414 0.77 -13.56 -23.31
CA GLN A 414 -0.28 -12.61 -23.69
C GLN A 414 0.22 -11.16 -23.57
N LEU A 415 -0.11 -10.33 -24.56
CA LEU A 415 0.29 -8.91 -24.61
C LEU A 415 -0.07 -8.15 -23.33
N GLY A 416 -1.26 -8.40 -22.77
CA GLY A 416 -1.71 -7.78 -21.52
C GLY A 416 -0.71 -7.92 -20.36
N LYS A 417 0.05 -9.03 -20.30
CA LYS A 417 1.05 -9.25 -19.26
C LYS A 417 2.34 -8.43 -19.44
N LEU A 418 2.55 -7.89 -20.64
CA LEU A 418 3.72 -7.11 -21.03
C LEU A 418 3.47 -5.60 -20.96
N ILE A 419 2.22 -5.17 -20.73
CA ILE A 419 1.87 -3.76 -20.59
C ILE A 419 2.42 -3.24 -19.27
N ILE A 420 3.21 -2.17 -19.36
CA ILE A 420 3.69 -1.39 -18.22
C ILE A 420 2.74 -0.22 -18.04
N TRP A 421 2.22 -0.07 -16.82
CA TRP A 421 1.29 0.99 -16.48
C TRP A 421 1.97 2.07 -15.65
N LYS A 422 1.82 3.34 -16.02
CA LYS A 422 2.33 4.44 -15.22
C LYS A 422 1.42 5.66 -15.27
N THR A 423 1.15 6.24 -14.11
CA THR A 423 0.32 7.44 -13.97
C THR A 423 1.11 8.69 -14.38
N LEU A 424 0.48 9.58 -15.15
CA LEU A 424 0.98 10.93 -15.38
C LEU A 424 0.67 11.81 -14.18
N SER A 425 1.66 12.05 -13.32
CA SER A 425 1.52 12.89 -12.12
C SER A 425 1.44 14.39 -12.42
N LYS A 426 1.90 14.79 -13.61
CA LYS A 426 1.99 16.19 -14.06
C LYS A 426 1.33 16.35 -15.43
N SER A 427 1.07 17.58 -15.86
CA SER A 427 0.75 17.80 -17.27
C SER A 427 1.99 17.51 -18.13
N LEU A 428 1.83 17.21 -19.41
CA LEU A 428 2.95 16.78 -20.25
C LEU A 428 4.00 17.89 -20.44
N GLU A 429 3.59 19.14 -20.35
CA GLU A 429 4.45 20.33 -20.46
C GLU A 429 5.29 20.55 -19.19
N GLU A 430 4.83 20.05 -18.04
CA GLU A 430 5.50 20.16 -16.74
C GLU A 430 6.60 19.07 -16.53
N TYR A 431 6.78 18.16 -17.50
CA TYR A 431 7.83 17.13 -17.44
C TYR A 431 9.13 17.62 -18.07
N GLU A 432 10.16 17.80 -17.23
CA GLU A 432 11.52 18.16 -17.66
C GLU A 432 12.26 17.00 -18.35
N VAL A 433 11.94 15.76 -17.96
CA VAL A 433 12.59 14.55 -18.49
C VAL A 433 11.56 13.70 -19.22
N GLU A 434 11.88 13.38 -20.48
CA GLU A 434 11.09 12.48 -21.29
C GLU A 434 11.34 11.01 -20.91
N ALA A 435 10.66 10.57 -19.85
CA ALA A 435 10.62 9.18 -19.46
C ALA A 435 9.69 8.36 -20.38
N ALA A 436 9.83 7.03 -20.38
CA ALA A 436 9.04 6.11 -21.22
C ALA A 436 7.53 6.39 -21.27
N HIS A 437 6.88 6.52 -20.11
CA HIS A 437 5.46 6.85 -20.02
C HIS A 437 5.07 8.23 -20.59
N VAL A 438 5.98 9.22 -20.54
CA VAL A 438 5.76 10.56 -21.12
C VAL A 438 5.87 10.50 -22.64
N ALA A 439 6.87 9.79 -23.17
CA ALA A 439 7.01 9.56 -24.61
C ALA A 439 5.80 8.79 -25.18
N ALA A 440 5.35 7.74 -24.48
CA ALA A 440 4.14 7.02 -24.84
C ALA A 440 2.89 7.91 -24.81
N ALA A 441 2.74 8.76 -23.78
CA ALA A 441 1.64 9.71 -23.71
C ALA A 441 1.63 10.73 -24.86
N LYS A 442 2.79 11.24 -25.26
CA LYS A 442 2.91 12.14 -26.43
C LYS A 442 2.49 11.43 -27.72
N ARG A 443 2.94 10.18 -27.94
CA ARG A 443 2.52 9.36 -29.09
C ARG A 443 1.01 9.10 -29.12
N LEU A 444 0.38 8.92 -27.96
CA LEU A 444 -1.08 8.83 -27.88
C LEU A 444 -1.76 10.11 -28.34
N MET A 445 -1.27 11.28 -27.92
CA MET A 445 -1.81 12.57 -28.36
C MET A 445 -1.61 12.81 -29.86
N GLU A 446 -0.44 12.47 -30.40
CA GLU A 446 -0.17 12.52 -31.85
C GLU A 446 -1.13 11.61 -32.64
N ALA A 447 -1.49 10.46 -32.06
CA ALA A 447 -2.50 9.55 -32.61
C ALA A 447 -3.96 10.01 -32.37
N GLY A 448 -4.18 11.20 -31.80
CA GLY A 448 -5.50 11.80 -31.59
C GLY A 448 -6.20 11.42 -30.29
N TYR A 449 -5.54 10.68 -29.38
CA TYR A 449 -6.11 10.35 -28.07
C TYR A 449 -6.00 11.50 -27.09
N LYS A 450 -7.03 11.69 -26.27
CA LYS A 450 -7.00 12.67 -25.18
C LYS A 450 -6.26 12.08 -23.98
N VAL A 451 -5.18 12.73 -23.57
CA VAL A 451 -4.41 12.37 -22.38
C VAL A 451 -4.62 13.43 -21.30
N LEU A 452 -4.90 12.99 -20.06
CA LEU A 452 -5.17 13.87 -18.92
C LEU A 452 -4.14 13.65 -17.81
N LYS A 453 -3.85 14.72 -17.05
CA LYS A 453 -3.12 14.66 -15.78
C LYS A 453 -3.88 13.73 -14.82
N GLY A 454 -3.16 12.83 -14.17
CA GLY A 454 -3.73 11.74 -13.35
C GLY A 454 -4.10 10.48 -14.15
N GLY A 455 -4.06 10.52 -15.49
CA GLY A 455 -4.34 9.35 -16.33
C GLY A 455 -3.25 8.29 -16.25
N LYS A 456 -3.65 7.01 -16.29
CA LYS A 456 -2.72 5.87 -16.41
C LYS A 456 -2.39 5.61 -17.87
N ILE A 457 -1.11 5.59 -18.19
CA ILE A 457 -0.59 5.31 -19.52
C ILE A 457 -0.07 3.87 -19.53
N GLY A 458 -0.71 3.04 -20.36
CA GLY A 458 -0.24 1.70 -20.68
C GLY A 458 0.67 1.75 -21.90
N PHE A 459 1.87 1.17 -21.79
CA PHE A 459 2.81 1.09 -22.91
C PHE A 459 3.60 -0.21 -22.86
N VAL A 460 4.15 -0.59 -24.01
CA VAL A 460 5.04 -1.73 -24.19
C VAL A 460 6.39 -1.24 -24.70
N ILE A 461 7.43 -2.05 -24.54
CA ILE A 461 8.76 -1.75 -25.06
C ILE A 461 8.96 -2.50 -26.37
N VAL A 462 9.19 -1.76 -27.46
CA VAL A 462 9.47 -2.28 -28.80
C VAL A 462 10.95 -2.17 -29.16
N ARG A 463 11.38 -2.91 -30.19
CA ARG A 463 12.75 -2.89 -30.70
C ARG A 463 13.05 -1.55 -31.40
N GLY A 464 14.34 -1.21 -31.50
CA GLY A 464 14.81 0.02 -32.15
C GLY A 464 15.00 1.20 -31.19
N GLY A 465 15.61 2.31 -31.64
CA GLY A 465 15.88 3.48 -30.79
C GLY A 465 17.05 3.29 -29.79
N GLY A 466 17.57 4.42 -29.30
CA GLY A 466 18.73 4.42 -28.37
C GLY A 466 18.29 4.44 -26.91
N LYS A 467 17.41 5.37 -26.54
CA LYS A 467 16.92 5.52 -25.17
C LYS A 467 15.64 4.70 -24.94
N LEU A 468 15.37 4.34 -23.69
CA LEU A 468 14.15 3.60 -23.33
C LEU A 468 12.87 4.37 -23.71
N ALA A 469 12.91 5.70 -23.69
CA ALA A 469 11.78 6.54 -24.10
C ALA A 469 11.42 6.34 -25.58
N ASP A 470 12.43 6.22 -26.44
CA ASP A 470 12.26 6.00 -27.87
C ASP A 470 11.55 4.67 -28.14
N LYS A 471 11.78 3.66 -27.29
CA LYS A 471 11.19 2.32 -27.36
C LYS A 471 9.78 2.19 -26.79
N ALA A 472 9.27 3.19 -26.07
CA ALA A 472 8.02 3.09 -25.34
C ALA A 472 6.79 3.34 -26.24
N LEU A 473 6.17 2.28 -26.75
CA LEU A 473 4.99 2.38 -27.61
C LEU A 473 3.71 2.20 -26.79
N PRO A 474 2.71 3.09 -26.89
CA PRO A 474 1.40 2.84 -26.30
C PRO A 474 0.82 1.52 -26.79
N TYR A 475 0.33 0.67 -25.88
CA TYR A 475 -0.09 -0.70 -26.23
C TYR A 475 -1.18 -0.73 -27.32
N VAL A 476 -2.05 0.30 -27.36
CA VAL A 476 -3.11 0.45 -28.37
C VAL A 476 -2.60 0.78 -29.77
N LEU A 477 -1.35 1.26 -29.88
CA LEU A 477 -0.72 1.59 -31.16
C LEU A 477 0.18 0.46 -31.68
N LEU A 478 0.34 -0.63 -30.91
CA LEU A 478 1.08 -1.81 -31.33
C LEU A 478 0.31 -2.55 -32.42
N LYS A 479 0.90 -2.67 -33.61
CA LYS A 479 0.27 -3.35 -34.76
C LYS A 479 0.64 -4.82 -34.82
N ASP A 480 1.91 -5.13 -34.62
CA ASP A 480 2.43 -6.49 -34.62
C ASP A 480 3.17 -6.79 -33.29
N PRO A 481 2.76 -7.83 -32.54
CA PRO A 481 3.49 -8.31 -31.36
C PRO A 481 4.96 -8.65 -31.63
N SER A 482 5.36 -8.93 -32.87
CA SER A 482 6.76 -9.20 -33.24
C SER A 482 7.69 -8.00 -33.04
N GLU A 483 7.14 -6.78 -32.97
CA GLU A 483 7.87 -5.53 -32.71
C GLU A 483 8.40 -5.45 -31.26
N LEU A 484 7.89 -6.28 -30.34
CA LEU A 484 8.28 -6.25 -28.93
C LEU A 484 9.76 -6.55 -28.71
N ASP A 485 10.38 -5.77 -27.81
CA ASP A 485 11.74 -5.99 -27.33
C ASP A 485 11.72 -7.08 -26.25
N VAL A 486 11.66 -8.34 -26.68
CA VAL A 486 11.64 -9.52 -25.80
C VAL A 486 12.84 -9.52 -24.84
N GLU A 487 14.02 -9.10 -25.32
CA GLU A 487 15.22 -9.01 -24.51
C GLU A 487 15.08 -7.98 -23.38
N TYR A 488 14.42 -6.84 -23.62
CA TYR A 488 14.08 -5.91 -22.53
C TYR A 488 13.27 -6.59 -21.42
N TYR A 489 12.22 -7.34 -21.76
CA TYR A 489 11.40 -8.03 -20.75
C TYR A 489 12.18 -9.12 -20.03
N ILE A 490 13.04 -9.88 -20.71
CA ILE A 490 13.89 -10.89 -20.06
C ILE A 490 14.85 -10.22 -19.07
N TRP A 491 15.65 -9.25 -19.52
CA TRP A 491 16.77 -8.68 -18.75
C TRP A 491 16.39 -7.58 -17.77
N LYS A 492 15.30 -6.85 -18.04
CA LYS A 492 14.88 -5.70 -17.22
C LYS A 492 13.61 -5.96 -16.43
N GLN A 493 12.89 -7.06 -16.69
CA GLN A 493 11.66 -7.41 -15.97
C GLN A 493 11.76 -8.79 -15.29
N VAL A 494 11.87 -9.89 -16.05
CA VAL A 494 11.80 -11.27 -15.52
C VAL A 494 13.01 -11.63 -14.66
N ILE A 495 14.23 -11.51 -15.19
CA ILE A 495 15.46 -11.89 -14.47
C ILE A 495 15.63 -11.08 -13.17
N PRO A 496 15.54 -9.73 -13.17
CA PRO A 496 15.69 -8.97 -11.94
C PRO A 496 14.66 -9.33 -10.86
N ALA A 497 13.41 -9.61 -11.26
CA ALA A 497 12.34 -9.97 -10.34
C ALA A 497 12.59 -11.33 -9.66
N ALA A 498 13.09 -12.31 -10.40
CA ALA A 498 13.47 -13.62 -9.88
C ALA A 498 14.75 -13.57 -9.03
N MET A 499 15.79 -12.90 -9.53
CA MET A 499 17.11 -12.83 -8.88
C MET A 499 17.09 -12.13 -7.54
N ARG A 500 16.15 -11.20 -7.31
CA ARG A 500 15.92 -10.57 -6.00
C ARG A 500 15.78 -11.59 -4.86
N ILE A 501 15.27 -12.78 -5.17
CA ILE A 501 15.10 -13.89 -4.23
C ILE A 501 16.16 -14.95 -4.46
N LEU A 502 16.30 -15.44 -5.71
CA LEU A 502 17.12 -16.61 -6.03
C LEU A 502 18.62 -16.41 -5.76
N GLN A 503 19.12 -15.18 -5.82
CA GLN A 503 20.54 -14.89 -5.50
C GLN A 503 20.91 -15.33 -4.07
N TYR A 504 19.95 -15.26 -3.13
CA TYR A 504 20.17 -15.66 -1.73
C TYR A 504 20.22 -17.17 -1.53
N PHE A 505 19.84 -17.93 -2.56
CA PHE A 505 19.95 -19.39 -2.63
C PHE A 505 21.13 -19.83 -3.50
N GLY A 506 22.06 -18.92 -3.82
CA GLY A 506 23.26 -19.21 -4.60
C GLY A 506 23.04 -19.33 -6.10
N VAL A 507 21.84 -18.98 -6.60
CA VAL A 507 21.54 -18.99 -8.04
C VAL A 507 22.20 -17.79 -8.70
N LYS A 508 22.86 -18.03 -9.84
CA LYS A 508 23.48 -16.98 -10.68
C LYS A 508 22.60 -16.68 -11.90
N GLU A 509 22.69 -15.46 -12.43
CA GLU A 509 21.86 -15.01 -13.57
C GLU A 509 21.98 -15.92 -14.80
N ASN A 510 23.20 -16.39 -15.09
CA ASN A 510 23.47 -17.31 -16.20
C ASN A 510 22.73 -18.64 -16.08
N GLN A 511 22.37 -19.07 -14.87
CA GLN A 511 21.59 -20.30 -14.67
C GLN A 511 20.13 -20.12 -15.06
N LEU A 512 19.61 -18.88 -15.11
CA LEU A 512 18.24 -18.61 -15.56
C LEU A 512 18.12 -18.63 -17.09
N LEU A 513 19.24 -18.53 -17.80
CA LEU A 513 19.31 -18.64 -19.25
C LEU A 513 19.63 -20.10 -19.61
N GLU A 514 18.92 -20.65 -20.58
CA GLU A 514 19.36 -21.90 -21.21
C GLU A 514 20.64 -21.61 -21.99
N SER A 515 21.81 -21.92 -21.44
CA SER A 515 23.04 -22.01 -22.23
C SER A 515 23.08 -23.39 -22.91
N PRO A 516 23.26 -23.48 -24.24
CA PRO A 516 23.80 -24.68 -24.85
C PRO A 516 25.25 -24.84 -24.36
N GLN A 517 25.58 -26.03 -23.86
CA GLN A 517 26.91 -26.47 -23.42
C GLN A 517 27.43 -25.86 -22.11
N SER A 518 27.21 -26.59 -21.02
CA SER A 518 28.22 -26.70 -19.96
C SER A 518 29.50 -27.27 -20.57
N THR A 519 30.50 -26.43 -20.81
CA THR A 519 31.85 -26.94 -21.08
C THR A 519 32.47 -27.36 -19.75
N LEU A 520 33.24 -28.45 -19.79
CA LEU A 520 33.95 -29.08 -18.67
C LEU A 520 34.84 -28.13 -17.84
N LEU A 521 35.03 -26.89 -18.28
CA LEU A 521 35.84 -25.86 -17.64
C LEU A 521 35.11 -25.12 -16.50
N ASP A 522 33.77 -25.10 -16.47
CA ASP A 522 33.00 -24.44 -15.41
C ASP A 522 32.97 -25.23 -14.08
N PHE A 523 33.54 -26.44 -14.06
CA PHE A 523 33.68 -27.26 -12.84
C PHE A 523 34.99 -27.01 -12.08
N PHE A 524 35.94 -26.24 -12.65
CA PHE A 524 37.27 -25.99 -12.07
C PHE A 524 37.64 -24.48 -12.00
N GLY A 525 36.69 -23.62 -11.63
CA GLY A 525 36.92 -22.18 -11.45
C GLY A 525 36.32 -21.61 -10.17
#